data_AF-A0A2N7FB76-F1
#
_entry.id   AF-A0A2N7FB76-F1
#
_cell.length_a   1.000
_cell.length_b   1.000
_cell.length_c   1.000
_cell.angle_alpha   90.00
_cell.angle_beta   90.00
_cell.angle_gamma   90.00
#
_symmetry.space_group_name_H-M   'P 1'
#
loop_
_entity.id
_entity.type
_entity.pdbx_description
1 polymer ?
#
loop_
_entity_poly.entity_id
_entity_poly.type
_entity_poly.pdbx_seq_one_letter_code
_entity_poly.pdbx_strand_id
1 'polypeptide(L)'
;MQQLSGGKITRLTDSEECDYNIVTDADHLYPTMMNQQWQTVLFKKAHALKSTATSKKGFIGDLCSKGITDFHWNWEKIVKDPDVNGYEKKTFYFTVNGEPEGVLHALFPKQSKLNTSDNLVYVDRIAVAPWNRQSANPQHFKGIGSILMLFIEEFSEKQGYDGAVGLHALEQAKSFYVYLGMQSLGIDQSYEGLEYFEKPKKPKGVTASEGSV
;
A
#
# COMPACT_ATOMS: atom_id res chain seq x y z
N MET A 1 -7.77 4.97 18.41
CA MET A 1 -7.47 3.90 17.41
C MET A 1 -8.57 2.84 17.41
N GLN A 2 -8.98 2.34 16.23
CA GLN A 2 -9.93 1.23 16.09
C GLN A 2 -9.24 0.04 15.40
N GLN A 3 -9.24 -1.13 16.02
CA GLN A 3 -8.75 -2.37 15.40
C GLN A 3 -9.78 -2.96 14.44
N LEU A 4 -9.31 -3.39 13.26
CA LEU A 4 -10.15 -3.92 12.18
C LEU A 4 -9.81 -5.37 11.80
N SER A 5 -8.54 -5.75 11.92
CA SER A 5 -8.03 -7.10 11.68
C SER A 5 -6.74 -7.31 12.47
N GLY A 6 -6.30 -8.55 12.60
CA GLY A 6 -5.04 -8.89 13.27
C GLY A 6 -4.62 -10.33 12.97
N GLY A 7 -3.40 -10.66 13.36
CA GLY A 7 -2.83 -11.99 13.14
C GLY A 7 -1.40 -12.07 13.66
N LYS A 8 -0.67 -13.09 13.20
CA LYS A 8 0.73 -13.31 13.55
C LYS A 8 1.66 -12.96 12.39
N ILE A 9 2.83 -12.41 12.71
CA ILE A 9 3.91 -12.16 11.76
C ILE A 9 5.25 -12.50 12.41
N THR A 10 6.14 -13.20 11.69
CA THR A 10 7.47 -13.53 12.19
C THR A 10 8.44 -12.37 11.96
N ARG A 11 9.11 -11.94 13.03
CA ARG A 11 10.25 -11.02 12.96
C ARG A 11 11.49 -11.79 12.55
N LEU A 12 12.09 -11.41 11.43
CA LEU A 12 13.18 -12.16 10.80
C LEU A 12 14.53 -11.99 11.51
N THR A 13 14.70 -10.95 12.32
CA THR A 13 15.96 -10.68 13.02
C THR A 13 16.26 -11.66 14.15
N ASP A 14 15.22 -12.26 14.72
CA ASP A 14 15.30 -13.17 15.88
C ASP A 14 14.32 -14.36 15.80
N SER A 15 13.58 -14.47 14.71
CA SER A 15 12.54 -15.51 14.50
C SER A 15 11.40 -15.46 15.53
N GLU A 16 11.19 -14.33 16.20
CA GLU A 16 10.08 -14.17 17.14
C GLU A 16 8.74 -14.02 16.39
N GLU A 17 7.69 -14.68 16.89
CA GLU A 17 6.33 -14.47 16.39
C GLU A 17 5.69 -13.29 17.12
N CYS A 18 5.30 -12.26 16.37
CA CYS A 18 4.67 -11.05 16.91
C CYS A 18 3.20 -10.98 16.51
N ASP A 19 2.37 -10.41 17.38
CA ASP A 19 1.01 -9.99 17.03
C ASP A 19 1.06 -8.72 16.18
N TYR A 20 0.34 -8.73 15.06
CA TYR A 20 0.07 -7.52 14.30
C TYR A 20 -1.40 -7.14 14.36
N ASN A 21 -1.67 -5.85 14.22
CA ASN A 21 -3.01 -5.30 14.09
C ASN A 21 -3.10 -4.38 12.88
N ILE A 22 -4.20 -4.46 12.14
CA ILE A 22 -4.60 -3.46 11.16
C ILE A 22 -5.61 -2.53 11.83
N VAL A 23 -5.29 -1.25 11.91
CA VAL A 23 -6.05 -0.26 12.67
C VAL A 23 -6.31 1.02 11.85
N THR A 24 -7.28 1.81 12.28
CA THR A 24 -7.40 3.22 11.90
C THR A 24 -6.97 4.14 13.03
N ASP A 25 -6.50 5.33 12.65
CA ASP A 25 -5.98 6.33 13.57
C ASP A 25 -6.69 7.68 13.37
N ALA A 26 -7.70 7.91 14.20
CA ALA A 26 -8.48 9.15 14.20
C ALA A 26 -7.69 10.33 14.80
N ASP A 27 -6.68 10.05 15.63
CA ASP A 27 -5.89 11.06 16.33
C ASP A 27 -4.66 11.50 15.50
N HIS A 28 -4.43 10.84 14.37
CA HIS A 28 -3.35 11.11 13.42
C HIS A 28 -1.95 11.08 14.04
N LEU A 29 -1.74 10.21 15.03
CA LEU A 29 -0.44 9.94 15.65
C LEU A 29 0.52 9.22 14.70
N TYR A 30 0.04 8.20 13.97
CA TYR A 30 0.89 7.40 13.08
C TYR A 30 1.47 8.17 11.89
N PRO A 31 0.72 9.04 11.18
CA PRO A 31 1.31 9.91 10.16
C PRO A 31 2.49 10.73 10.68
N THR A 32 2.39 11.28 11.89
CA THR A 32 3.48 12.02 12.53
C THR A 32 4.66 11.11 12.85
N MET A 33 4.43 9.95 13.44
CA MET A 33 5.50 8.96 13.71
C MET A 33 6.21 8.51 12.43
N MET A 34 5.46 8.21 11.37
CA MET A 34 6.02 7.83 10.07
C MET A 34 6.84 8.95 9.43
N ASN A 35 6.40 10.21 9.53
CA ASN A 35 7.21 11.36 9.09
C ASN A 35 8.52 11.45 9.87
N GLN A 36 8.47 11.29 11.20
CA GLN A 36 9.65 11.41 12.06
C GLN A 36 10.62 10.23 11.91
N GLN A 37 10.11 9.01 11.82
CA GLN A 37 10.91 7.79 11.83
C GLN A 37 11.23 7.31 10.41
N TRP A 38 10.21 7.12 9.56
CA TRP A 38 10.41 6.55 8.23
C TRP A 38 11.02 7.59 7.29
N GLN A 39 10.41 8.77 7.18
CA GLN A 39 10.83 9.75 6.19
C GLN A 39 12.20 10.35 6.51
N THR A 40 12.58 10.45 7.78
CA THR A 40 13.95 10.80 8.17
C THR A 40 14.98 9.80 7.63
N VAL A 41 14.70 8.49 7.71
CA VAL A 41 15.60 7.45 7.18
C VAL A 41 15.66 7.51 5.65
N LEU A 42 14.50 7.60 4.99
CA LEU A 42 14.43 7.64 3.53
C LEU A 42 15.08 8.90 2.96
N PHE A 43 14.84 10.06 3.57
CA PHE A 43 15.44 11.33 3.16
C PHE A 43 16.96 11.31 3.28
N LYS A 44 17.52 10.77 4.37
CA LYS A 44 18.97 10.60 4.53
C LYS A 44 19.57 9.72 3.42
N LYS A 45 18.90 8.60 3.10
CA LYS A 45 19.34 7.71 2.00
C LYS A 45 19.27 8.41 0.64
N ALA A 46 18.18 9.11 0.35
CA ALA A 46 18.00 9.86 -0.89
C ALA A 46 19.04 10.99 -1.02
N HIS A 47 19.32 11.71 0.06
CA HIS A 47 20.37 12.75 0.10
C HIS A 47 21.76 12.17 -0.20
N ALA A 48 22.10 11.02 0.38
CA ALA A 48 23.36 10.34 0.10
C ALA A 48 23.48 9.97 -1.40
N LEU A 49 22.44 9.37 -1.98
CA LEU A 49 22.42 9.06 -3.43
C LEU A 49 22.52 10.32 -4.29
N LYS A 50 21.87 11.41 -3.87
CA LYS A 50 21.91 12.68 -4.59
C LYS A 50 23.33 13.27 -4.63
N SER A 51 24.11 13.11 -3.56
CA SER A 51 25.48 13.61 -3.47
C SER A 51 26.45 12.93 -4.44
N THR A 52 26.16 11.69 -4.85
CA THR A 52 26.98 10.90 -5.78
C THR A 52 26.41 10.87 -7.19
N ALA A 53 25.21 11.40 -7.40
CA ALA A 53 24.52 11.33 -8.69
C ALA A 53 25.10 12.32 -9.71
N THR A 54 25.52 11.81 -10.87
CA THR A 54 26.05 12.60 -11.99
C THR A 54 24.97 13.19 -12.89
N SER A 55 23.72 12.72 -12.77
CA SER A 55 22.58 13.22 -13.56
C SER A 55 21.25 13.00 -12.83
N LYS A 56 20.20 13.74 -13.24
CA LYS A 56 18.84 13.56 -12.73
C LYS A 56 18.30 12.15 -13.04
N LYS A 57 18.55 11.64 -14.26
CA LYS A 57 18.12 10.30 -14.67
C LYS A 57 18.79 9.21 -13.84
N GLY A 58 20.10 9.35 -13.60
CA GLY A 58 20.84 8.44 -12.72
C GLY A 58 20.28 8.42 -11.29
N PHE A 59 20.07 9.61 -10.72
CA PHE A 59 19.46 9.74 -9.39
C PHE A 59 18.09 9.05 -9.27
N ILE A 60 17.21 9.24 -10.25
CA ILE A 60 15.89 8.58 -10.28
C ILE A 60 16.06 7.06 -10.38
N GLY A 61 16.96 6.58 -11.23
CA GLY A 61 17.29 5.16 -11.35
C GLY A 61 17.77 4.56 -10.01
N ASP A 62 18.62 5.28 -9.29
CA ASP A 62 19.11 4.86 -7.98
C ASP A 62 17.99 4.80 -6.94
N LEU A 63 17.11 5.80 -6.89
CA LEU A 63 15.93 5.79 -6.01
C LEU A 63 15.01 4.59 -6.28
N CYS A 64 14.75 4.28 -7.56
CA CYS A 64 13.95 3.13 -7.97
C CYS A 64 14.62 1.81 -7.55
N SER A 65 15.91 1.65 -7.84
CA SER A 65 16.66 0.43 -7.51
C SER A 65 16.76 0.17 -6.00
N LYS A 66 16.79 1.23 -5.19
CA LYS A 66 16.79 1.12 -3.72
C LYS A 66 15.38 1.01 -3.13
N GLY A 67 14.35 1.22 -3.94
CA GLY A 67 12.95 1.19 -3.52
C GLY A 67 12.61 2.30 -2.52
N ILE A 68 13.12 3.52 -2.74
CA ILE A 68 12.94 4.68 -1.84
C ILE A 68 12.38 5.91 -2.55
N THR A 69 11.68 5.75 -3.67
CA THR A 69 11.11 6.88 -4.43
C THR A 69 10.09 7.69 -3.62
N ASP A 70 9.51 7.10 -2.57
CA ASP A 70 8.56 7.68 -1.63
C ASP A 70 9.20 8.54 -0.52
N PHE A 71 10.53 8.75 -0.54
CA PHE A 71 11.26 9.53 0.48
C PHE A 71 10.76 10.96 0.72
N HIS A 72 10.01 11.50 -0.23
CA HIS A 72 9.52 12.88 -0.22
C HIS A 72 8.06 12.97 0.24
N TRP A 73 7.39 11.84 0.48
CA TRP A 73 6.02 11.84 0.95
C TRP A 73 5.93 12.43 2.37
N ASN A 74 4.91 13.25 2.57
CA ASN A 74 4.56 13.75 3.89
C ASN A 74 3.22 13.13 4.28
N TRP A 75 3.25 12.14 5.17
CA TRP A 75 2.09 11.34 5.52
C TRP A 75 1.00 12.15 6.22
N GLU A 76 1.37 13.09 7.07
CA GLU A 76 0.39 14.01 7.67
C GLU A 76 -0.35 14.83 6.62
N LYS A 77 0.36 15.35 5.62
CA LYS A 77 -0.28 16.07 4.51
C LYS A 77 -1.19 15.14 3.71
N ILE A 78 -0.70 13.96 3.32
CA ILE A 78 -1.49 12.97 2.55
C ILE A 78 -2.80 12.62 3.27
N VAL A 79 -2.75 12.32 4.56
CA VAL A 79 -3.95 11.90 5.32
C VAL A 79 -4.93 13.05 5.52
N LYS A 80 -4.41 14.27 5.74
CA LYS A 80 -5.23 15.47 5.98
C LYS A 80 -5.76 16.13 4.70
N ASP A 81 -5.17 15.82 3.54
CA ASP A 81 -5.49 16.47 2.26
C ASP A 81 -6.96 16.25 1.88
N PRO A 82 -7.85 17.26 1.89
CA PRO A 82 -9.26 17.05 1.67
C PRO A 82 -9.52 16.50 0.26
N ASP A 83 -10.44 15.52 0.16
CA ASP A 83 -10.89 15.09 -1.16
C ASP A 83 -11.91 16.10 -1.69
N VAL A 84 -11.69 16.59 -2.90
CA VAL A 84 -12.57 17.56 -3.58
C VAL A 84 -13.53 16.90 -4.56
N ASN A 85 -13.44 15.58 -4.73
CA ASN A 85 -14.21 14.80 -5.70
C ASN A 85 -15.38 14.03 -5.04
N GLY A 86 -15.53 14.14 -3.73
CA GLY A 86 -16.60 13.49 -2.95
C GLY A 86 -16.30 12.05 -2.56
N TYR A 87 -15.05 11.59 -2.66
CA TYR A 87 -14.63 10.26 -2.20
C TYR A 87 -14.44 10.23 -0.69
N GLU A 88 -14.89 9.14 -0.08
CA GLU A 88 -14.48 8.79 1.27
C GLU A 88 -12.99 8.44 1.28
N LYS A 89 -12.30 8.88 2.33
CA LYS A 89 -10.89 8.61 2.55
C LYS A 89 -10.70 7.79 3.81
N LYS A 90 -9.87 6.75 3.72
CA LYS A 90 -9.51 5.96 4.89
C LYS A 90 -8.05 5.52 4.84
N THR A 91 -7.37 5.65 5.97
CA THR A 91 -5.99 5.18 6.13
C THR A 91 -5.97 4.03 7.12
N PHE A 92 -5.31 2.95 6.72
CA PHE A 92 -5.15 1.73 7.48
C PHE A 92 -3.66 1.56 7.81
N TYR A 93 -3.37 1.22 9.06
CA TYR A 93 -2.02 1.06 9.55
C TYR A 93 -1.83 -0.38 10.00
N PHE A 94 -0.82 -1.04 9.45
CA PHE A 94 -0.32 -2.30 9.96
C PHE A 94 0.65 -1.99 11.08
N THR A 95 0.38 -2.51 12.28
CA THR A 95 1.12 -2.18 13.50
C THR A 95 1.61 -3.43 14.20
N VAL A 96 2.80 -3.35 14.78
CA VAL A 96 3.36 -4.37 15.68
C VAL A 96 3.84 -3.65 16.93
N ASN A 97 3.44 -4.13 18.12
CA ASN A 97 3.77 -3.49 19.40
C ASN A 97 3.42 -1.99 19.48
N GLY A 98 2.37 -1.56 18.76
CA GLY A 98 1.93 -0.16 18.73
C GLY A 98 2.75 0.76 17.81
N GLU A 99 3.74 0.24 17.09
CA GLU A 99 4.50 1.00 16.09
C GLU A 99 3.93 0.74 14.68
N PRO A 100 3.84 1.77 13.81
CA PRO A 100 3.44 1.58 12.43
C PRO A 100 4.57 0.89 11.66
N GLU A 101 4.23 -0.23 11.02
CA GLU A 101 5.14 -1.06 10.21
C GLU A 101 4.73 -1.11 8.72
N GLY A 102 3.49 -0.74 8.43
CA GLY A 102 2.94 -0.55 7.09
C GLY A 102 1.74 0.39 7.10
N VAL A 103 1.44 0.97 5.94
CA VAL A 103 0.32 1.90 5.75
C VAL A 103 -0.31 1.73 4.38
N LEU A 104 -1.63 1.86 4.32
CA LEU A 104 -2.42 1.91 3.09
C LEU A 104 -3.44 3.05 3.20
N HIS A 105 -3.38 4.00 2.27
CA HIS A 105 -4.34 5.10 2.14
C HIS A 105 -5.25 4.85 0.93
N ALA A 106 -6.56 4.88 1.15
CA ALA A 106 -7.57 4.50 0.16
C ALA A 106 -8.66 5.57 -0.03
N LEU A 107 -9.19 5.63 -1.25
CA LEU A 107 -10.30 6.46 -1.70
C LEU A 107 -11.44 5.57 -2.21
N PHE A 108 -12.69 5.83 -1.83
CA PHE A 108 -13.85 5.04 -2.31
C PHE A 108 -15.18 5.79 -2.14
N PRO A 109 -16.24 5.42 -2.87
CA PRO A 109 -16.22 4.58 -4.07
C PRO A 109 -15.52 5.28 -5.24
N LYS A 110 -14.62 4.59 -5.94
CA LYS A 110 -14.22 4.99 -7.30
C LYS A 110 -14.90 4.09 -8.33
N GLN A 111 -15.21 4.64 -9.50
CA GLN A 111 -15.71 3.87 -10.62
C GLN A 111 -14.60 2.97 -11.18
N SER A 112 -14.91 1.71 -11.44
CA SER A 112 -13.96 0.78 -12.04
C SER A 112 -13.75 1.09 -13.53
N LYS A 113 -12.51 0.91 -14.03
CA LYS A 113 -12.22 1.08 -15.45
C LYS A 113 -12.49 -0.19 -16.26
N LEU A 114 -12.53 -1.37 -15.63
CA LEU A 114 -12.91 -2.62 -16.30
C LEU A 114 -14.43 -2.70 -16.57
N ASN A 115 -15.23 -2.17 -15.65
CA ASN A 115 -16.67 -2.09 -15.75
C ASN A 115 -17.20 -0.81 -15.09
N THR A 116 -17.71 0.12 -15.90
CA THR A 116 -18.19 1.43 -15.41
C THR A 116 -19.47 1.35 -14.57
N SER A 117 -20.15 0.20 -14.54
CA SER A 117 -21.29 -0.05 -13.65
C SER A 117 -20.85 -0.46 -12.23
N ASP A 118 -19.55 -0.70 -12.04
CA ASP A 118 -18.98 -1.16 -10.79
C ASP A 118 -18.21 -0.06 -10.06
N ASN A 119 -18.27 -0.11 -8.72
CA ASN A 119 -17.41 0.66 -7.83
C ASN A 119 -16.29 -0.23 -7.28
N LEU A 120 -15.20 0.41 -6.86
CA LEU A 120 -14.04 -0.21 -6.25
C LEU A 120 -13.46 0.64 -5.11
N VAL A 121 -12.58 0.02 -4.33
CA VAL A 121 -11.67 0.74 -3.42
C VAL A 121 -10.38 1.09 -4.16
N TYR A 122 -10.05 2.37 -4.26
CA TYR A 122 -8.83 2.83 -4.89
C TYR A 122 -7.72 2.99 -3.87
N VAL A 123 -6.61 2.26 -4.03
CA VAL A 123 -5.41 2.42 -3.19
C VAL A 123 -4.60 3.60 -3.74
N ASP A 124 -4.66 4.73 -3.04
CA ASP A 124 -3.91 5.92 -3.42
C ASP A 124 -2.44 5.78 -3.04
N ARG A 125 -2.13 5.30 -1.83
CA ARG A 125 -0.75 5.09 -1.38
C ARG A 125 -0.65 3.81 -0.57
N ILE A 126 0.42 3.06 -0.78
CA ILE A 126 0.81 1.93 0.06
C ILE A 126 2.32 1.97 0.30
N ALA A 127 2.73 1.77 1.55
CA ALA A 127 4.13 1.71 1.91
C ALA A 127 4.36 0.82 3.13
N VAL A 128 5.59 0.33 3.25
CA VAL A 128 6.10 -0.36 4.44
C VAL A 128 7.27 0.41 5.02
N ALA A 129 7.49 0.24 6.32
CA ALA A 129 8.58 0.89 7.03
C ALA A 129 9.93 0.60 6.35
N PRO A 130 10.91 1.52 6.38
CA PRO A 130 12.17 1.36 5.65
C PRO A 130 12.97 0.10 6.02
N TRP A 131 12.83 -0.39 7.25
CA TRP A 131 13.47 -1.60 7.76
C TRP A 131 12.73 -2.91 7.38
N ASN A 132 11.53 -2.81 6.81
CA ASN A 132 10.76 -3.95 6.29
C ASN A 132 10.87 -4.13 4.77
N ARG A 133 11.62 -3.26 4.09
CA ARG A 133 11.80 -3.33 2.64
C ARG A 133 12.77 -4.44 2.27
N GLN A 134 12.61 -4.98 1.07
CA GLN A 134 13.53 -6.00 0.53
C GLN A 134 14.99 -5.53 0.48
N SER A 135 15.23 -4.22 0.35
CA SER A 135 16.57 -3.63 0.35
C SER A 135 17.16 -3.41 1.75
N ALA A 136 16.40 -3.68 2.82
CA ALA A 136 16.89 -3.60 4.19
C ALA A 136 17.74 -4.82 4.55
N ASN A 137 18.82 -4.60 5.29
CA ASN A 137 19.68 -5.66 5.81
C ASN A 137 20.11 -5.34 7.25
N PRO A 138 19.62 -6.08 8.26
CA PRO A 138 18.58 -7.12 8.14
C PRO A 138 17.22 -6.52 7.77
N GLN A 139 16.38 -7.31 7.09
CA GLN A 139 14.95 -7.02 6.96
C GLN A 139 14.23 -7.47 8.22
N HIS A 140 13.37 -6.64 8.83
CA HIS A 140 12.68 -7.01 10.08
C HIS A 140 11.44 -7.87 9.81
N PHE A 141 10.53 -7.39 8.96
CA PHE A 141 9.31 -8.11 8.59
C PHE A 141 9.19 -8.24 7.07
N LYS A 142 8.56 -9.32 6.61
CA LYS A 142 8.25 -9.59 5.20
C LYS A 142 6.75 -9.87 5.04
N GLY A 143 6.18 -9.45 3.91
CA GLY A 143 4.79 -9.76 3.55
C GLY A 143 3.76 -8.71 3.97
N ILE A 144 4.15 -7.64 4.68
CA ILE A 144 3.23 -6.58 5.15
C ILE A 144 2.41 -5.99 3.99
N GLY A 145 3.04 -5.68 2.86
CA GLY A 145 2.33 -5.14 1.69
C GLY A 145 1.27 -6.11 1.14
N SER A 146 1.56 -7.41 1.10
CA SER A 146 0.59 -8.44 0.69
C SER A 146 -0.56 -8.54 1.67
N ILE A 147 -0.30 -8.50 2.98
CA ILE A 147 -1.34 -8.53 4.02
C ILE A 147 -2.25 -7.30 3.90
N LEU A 148 -1.69 -6.11 3.69
CA LEU A 148 -2.46 -4.88 3.48
C LEU A 148 -3.34 -4.95 2.21
N MET A 149 -2.83 -5.54 1.12
CA MET A 149 -3.61 -5.73 -0.11
C MET A 149 -4.73 -6.78 0.07
N LEU A 150 -4.48 -7.88 0.78
CA LEU A 150 -5.54 -8.84 1.10
C LEU A 150 -6.62 -8.19 1.98
N PHE A 151 -6.20 -7.42 2.98
CA PHE A 151 -7.13 -6.67 3.82
C PHE A 151 -7.97 -5.67 3.02
N ILE A 152 -7.40 -4.96 2.03
CA ILE A 152 -8.17 -3.97 1.26
C ILE A 152 -9.20 -4.64 0.33
N GLU A 153 -8.92 -5.86 -0.15
CA GLU A 153 -9.90 -6.68 -0.86
C GLU A 153 -11.07 -7.07 0.05
N GLU A 154 -10.80 -7.57 1.26
CA GLU A 154 -11.85 -7.88 2.25
C GLU A 154 -12.64 -6.64 2.67
N PHE A 155 -11.95 -5.50 2.79
CA PHE A 155 -12.60 -4.21 3.06
C PHE A 155 -13.53 -3.84 1.90
N SER A 156 -13.09 -3.99 0.66
CA SER A 156 -13.88 -3.75 -0.55
C SER A 156 -15.15 -4.61 -0.60
N GLU A 157 -15.05 -5.90 -0.24
CA GLU A 157 -16.22 -6.78 -0.08
C GLU A 157 -17.21 -6.24 0.95
N LYS A 158 -16.72 -5.82 2.13
CA LYS A 158 -17.55 -5.24 3.20
C LYS A 158 -18.21 -3.91 2.81
N GLN A 159 -17.63 -3.17 1.87
CA GLN A 159 -18.24 -1.94 1.30
C GLN A 159 -19.26 -2.24 0.18
N GLY A 160 -19.47 -3.50 -0.20
CA GLY A 160 -20.39 -3.88 -1.28
C GLY A 160 -19.79 -3.73 -2.67
N TYR A 161 -18.45 -3.67 -2.78
CA TYR A 161 -17.73 -3.59 -4.04
C TYR A 161 -17.12 -4.94 -4.46
N ASP A 162 -17.51 -6.04 -3.80
CA ASP A 162 -17.19 -7.42 -4.15
C ASP A 162 -15.67 -7.68 -4.35
N GLY A 163 -14.82 -7.00 -3.56
CA GLY A 163 -13.36 -7.19 -3.62
C GLY A 163 -12.65 -6.43 -4.73
N ALA A 164 -13.35 -5.56 -5.47
CA ALA A 164 -12.74 -4.76 -6.52
C ALA A 164 -11.78 -3.71 -5.93
N VAL A 165 -10.57 -3.63 -6.51
CA VAL A 165 -9.49 -2.74 -6.05
C VAL A 165 -8.75 -2.16 -7.25
N GLY A 166 -8.47 -0.85 -7.24
CA GLY A 166 -7.72 -0.18 -8.30
C GLY A 166 -6.57 0.65 -7.74
N LEU A 167 -5.49 0.82 -8.51
CA LEU A 167 -4.36 1.69 -8.13
C LEU A 167 -3.52 2.11 -9.33
N HIS A 168 -2.74 3.18 -9.15
CA HIS A 168 -1.64 3.51 -10.06
C HIS A 168 -0.32 3.05 -9.45
N ALA A 169 0.45 2.28 -10.21
CA ALA A 169 1.68 1.67 -9.75
C ALA A 169 2.91 2.50 -10.12
N LEU A 170 3.82 2.65 -9.17
CA LEU A 170 5.20 3.05 -9.46
C LEU A 170 5.90 1.93 -10.26
N GLU A 171 6.84 2.29 -11.11
CA GLU A 171 7.53 1.37 -12.03
C GLU A 171 8.07 0.11 -11.34
N GLN A 172 8.73 0.30 -10.20
CA GLN A 172 9.34 -0.80 -9.44
C GLN A 172 8.33 -1.74 -8.75
N ALA A 173 7.06 -1.36 -8.66
CA ALA A 173 6.02 -2.11 -7.97
C ALA A 173 5.09 -2.90 -8.91
N LYS A 174 5.22 -2.73 -10.23
CA LYS A 174 4.33 -3.37 -11.22
C LYS A 174 4.30 -4.89 -11.09
N SER A 175 5.46 -5.52 -10.98
CA SER A 175 5.56 -6.99 -10.87
C SER A 175 4.88 -7.53 -9.60
N PHE A 176 4.89 -6.76 -8.51
CA PHE A 176 4.18 -7.11 -7.29
C PHE A 176 2.66 -7.15 -7.51
N TYR A 177 2.09 -6.15 -8.21
CA TYR A 177 0.64 -6.14 -8.47
C TYR A 177 0.20 -7.20 -9.48
N VAL A 178 1.04 -7.50 -10.48
CA VAL A 178 0.80 -8.66 -11.37
C VAL A 178 0.80 -9.96 -10.57
N TYR A 179 1.75 -10.14 -9.65
CA TYR A 179 1.80 -11.32 -8.77
C TYR A 179 0.55 -11.43 -7.88
N LEU A 180 -0.04 -10.31 -7.45
CA LEU A 180 -1.31 -10.29 -6.71
C LEU A 180 -2.57 -10.52 -7.59
N GLY A 181 -2.37 -10.74 -8.89
CA GLY A 181 -3.45 -11.02 -9.85
C GLY A 181 -4.21 -9.78 -10.32
N MET A 182 -3.61 -8.58 -10.22
CA MET A 182 -4.19 -7.37 -10.79
C MET A 182 -3.91 -7.28 -12.29
N GLN A 183 -4.88 -6.82 -13.06
CA GLN A 183 -4.77 -6.57 -14.49
C GLN A 183 -4.20 -5.17 -14.75
N SER A 184 -3.16 -5.07 -15.58
CA SER A 184 -2.75 -3.77 -16.13
C SER A 184 -3.74 -3.29 -17.19
N LEU A 185 -4.08 -2.00 -17.14
CA LEU A 185 -4.90 -1.29 -18.12
C LEU A 185 -4.11 -0.22 -18.87
N GLY A 186 -2.78 -0.31 -18.80
CA GLY A 186 -1.87 0.59 -19.48
C GLY A 186 -1.59 1.89 -18.74
N ILE A 187 -0.76 2.72 -19.38
CA ILE A 187 -0.29 3.99 -18.83
C ILE A 187 -1.39 5.03 -18.88
N ASP A 188 -1.71 5.63 -17.73
CA ASP A 188 -2.62 6.75 -17.62
C ASP A 188 -1.85 8.08 -17.66
N GLN A 189 -1.87 8.73 -18.83
CA GLN A 189 -1.22 10.04 -19.01
C GLN A 189 -1.87 11.15 -18.17
N SER A 190 -3.12 10.97 -17.73
CA SER A 190 -3.80 11.92 -16.86
C SER A 190 -3.41 11.77 -15.38
N TYR A 191 -2.70 10.69 -15.03
CA TYR A 191 -2.27 10.38 -13.67
C TYR A 191 -0.76 10.15 -13.58
N GLU A 192 0.00 11.25 -13.69
CA GLU A 192 1.47 11.27 -13.58
C GLU A 192 2.21 10.34 -14.58
N GLY A 193 1.52 9.81 -15.59
CA GLY A 193 2.06 8.80 -16.51
C GLY A 193 2.30 7.44 -15.84
N LEU A 194 1.59 7.15 -14.75
CA LEU A 194 1.67 5.87 -14.05
C LEU A 194 0.78 4.82 -14.71
N GLU A 195 1.17 3.56 -14.59
CA GLU A 195 0.39 2.43 -15.10
C GLU A 195 -0.73 2.08 -14.13
N TYR A 196 -1.96 2.00 -14.64
CA TYR A 196 -3.13 1.68 -13.84
C TYR A 196 -3.34 0.17 -13.77
N PHE A 197 -3.56 -0.33 -12.56
CA PHE A 197 -3.86 -1.73 -12.25
C PHE A 197 -5.22 -1.85 -11.58
N GLU A 198 -5.97 -2.89 -11.95
CA GLU A 198 -7.26 -3.18 -11.35
C GLU A 198 -7.42 -4.68 -11.10
N LYS A 199 -7.93 -5.01 -9.92
CA LYS A 199 -8.51 -6.32 -9.61
C LYS A 199 -10.02 -6.18 -9.74
N PRO A 200 -10.68 -6.88 -10.68
CA PRO A 200 -12.13 -6.77 -10.84
C PRO A 200 -12.86 -7.38 -9.63
N LYS A 201 -14.16 -7.11 -9.56
CA LYS A 201 -15.06 -7.79 -8.64
C LYS A 201 -14.88 -9.29 -8.72
N LYS A 202 -14.85 -9.96 -7.56
CA LYS A 202 -14.91 -11.43 -7.51
C LYS A 202 -16.26 -11.86 -8.09
N PRO A 203 -16.31 -12.89 -8.94
CA PRO A 203 -17.58 -13.46 -9.37
C PRO A 203 -18.39 -13.83 -8.13
N LYS A 204 -19.65 -13.37 -8.04
CA LYS A 204 -20.58 -13.85 -7.01
C LYS A 204 -20.65 -15.37 -7.17
N GLY A 205 -20.24 -16.10 -6.14
CA GLY A 205 -19.89 -17.51 -6.26
C GLY A 205 -20.95 -18.32 -7.01
N VAL A 206 -20.48 -19.16 -7.94
CA VAL A 206 -21.11 -20.46 -8.12
C VAL A 206 -20.98 -21.17 -6.77
N THR A 207 -22.05 -21.17 -5.99
CA THR A 207 -22.24 -22.17 -4.94
C THR A 207 -22.56 -23.49 -5.65
N ALA A 208 -21.58 -24.38 -5.73
CA ALA A 208 -21.77 -25.79 -6.09
C ALA A 208 -20.70 -26.57 -5.32
N SER A 209 -20.98 -27.03 -4.11
CA SER A 209 -21.77 -28.22 -3.74
C SER A 209 -20.79 -29.28 -3.26
N GLU A 210 -20.92 -29.67 -1.99
CA GLU A 210 -20.38 -30.91 -1.46
C GLU A 210 -20.72 -32.06 -2.42
N GLY A 211 -19.73 -32.52 -3.17
CA GLY A 211 -19.82 -33.73 -3.95
C GLY A 211 -19.65 -34.92 -3.01
N SER A 212 -20.77 -35.45 -2.53
CA SER A 212 -20.83 -36.83 -2.05
C SER A 212 -20.46 -37.77 -3.19
N VAL A 213 -19.34 -38.50 -3.06
CA VAL A 213 -19.17 -39.90 -3.49
C VAL A 213 -18.26 -40.58 -2.47
#